data_AF-A0A2G7M013-F1
#
_entry.id   AF-A0A2G7M013-F1
#
_cell.length_a   1.000
_cell.length_b   1.000
_cell.length_c   1.000
_cell.angle_alpha   90.00
_cell.angle_beta   90.00
_cell.angle_gamma   90.00
#
_symmetry.space_group_name_H-M   'P 1'
#
loop_
_entity.id
_entity.type
_entity.pdbx_description
1 polymer ?
#
loop_
_entity_poly.entity_id
_entity_poly.type
_entity_poly.pdbx_seq_one_letter_code
_entity_poly.pdbx_strand_id
1 'polypeptide(L)'
;MSATADATIEYFQKIGIDHRMYKIENSATNIRSLSFYRSEEVLEEFLSSIKKENKAIVFTKSATRAYELHKKFSDSVFVCSETGNSAYKRYVKKDKVEEMLNSEMFKEQFLFTTSTLDNGINFKDKSIKYIICDIEDIDILIQCIGRKRSLNGHDKVNIIVKSITNKEIYRKKKLAEELIEPALYLKNNDTAMYIRKYSKNDEASSNRLIYDRNIGDSLEYEKVVNEIKLYKVLYDIKIYDKMLSEENGFMNYLQDKLQQFSVSVIDDHCKITGLYDYLDNIVGQRLYKEEQKELISKIGLRDNYNRIQKSCDSLNSYFRNNKMPYHLRDKNRDGNRKLVDGSPNPKFNKTYWTLAKHIC
;
A
#
# COMPACT_ATOMS: atom_id res chain seq x y z
N MET A 1 -22.78 -3.99 -16.33
CA MET A 1 -21.76 -2.93 -16.48
C MET A 1 -20.72 -3.16 -15.39
N SER A 2 -19.45 -3.36 -15.73
CA SER A 2 -18.36 -3.53 -14.75
C SER A 2 -17.18 -2.66 -15.15
N ALA A 3 -16.55 -2.00 -14.17
CA ALA A 3 -15.35 -1.20 -14.39
C ALA A 3 -14.08 -2.06 -14.53
N THR A 4 -14.13 -3.30 -14.02
CA THR A 4 -13.03 -4.26 -13.98
C THR A 4 -13.59 -5.63 -14.35
N ALA A 5 -13.71 -5.88 -15.66
CA ALA A 5 -14.41 -7.06 -16.19
C ALA A 5 -13.46 -8.13 -16.73
N ASP A 6 -12.14 -7.90 -16.68
CA ASP A 6 -11.15 -8.70 -17.41
C ASP A 6 -11.21 -10.19 -17.06
N ALA A 7 -11.28 -10.52 -15.77
CA ALA A 7 -11.43 -11.91 -15.31
C ALA A 7 -12.73 -12.56 -15.82
N THR A 8 -13.85 -11.82 -15.80
CA THR A 8 -15.15 -12.33 -16.26
C THR A 8 -15.17 -12.53 -17.76
N ILE A 9 -14.58 -11.61 -18.53
CA ILE A 9 -14.46 -11.71 -19.99
C ILE A 9 -13.60 -12.92 -20.35
N GLU A 10 -12.43 -13.07 -19.73
CA GLU A 10 -11.55 -14.21 -19.96
C GLU A 10 -12.23 -15.54 -19.57
N TYR A 11 -13.05 -15.54 -18.51
CA TYR A 11 -13.86 -16.70 -18.15
C TYR A 11 -14.91 -17.03 -19.22
N PHE A 12 -15.73 -16.06 -19.66
CA PHE A 12 -16.76 -16.27 -20.67
C PHE A 12 -16.20 -16.80 -21.98
N GLN A 13 -15.06 -16.26 -22.42
CA GLN A 13 -14.33 -16.77 -23.59
C GLN A 13 -13.91 -18.23 -23.38
N LYS A 14 -13.38 -18.57 -22.20
CA LYS A 14 -12.96 -19.94 -21.88
C LYS A 14 -14.10 -20.96 -21.91
N ILE A 15 -15.31 -20.57 -21.48
CA ILE A 15 -16.47 -21.47 -21.43
C ILE A 15 -17.41 -21.34 -22.65
N GLY A 16 -17.04 -20.53 -23.65
CA GLY A 16 -17.80 -20.38 -24.89
C GLY A 16 -19.12 -19.63 -24.74
N ILE A 17 -19.25 -18.74 -23.74
CA ILE A 17 -20.41 -17.85 -23.62
C ILE A 17 -20.24 -16.65 -24.56
N ASP A 18 -21.14 -16.54 -25.53
CA ASP A 18 -21.25 -15.35 -26.37
C ASP A 18 -21.66 -14.14 -25.53
N HIS A 19 -20.98 -13.01 -25.73
CA HIS A 19 -21.22 -11.78 -24.99
C HIS A 19 -20.89 -10.56 -25.84
N ARG A 20 -21.69 -9.50 -25.68
CA ARG A 20 -21.43 -8.20 -26.32
C ARG A 20 -20.63 -7.31 -25.37
N MET A 21 -19.50 -6.80 -25.84
CA MET A 21 -18.66 -5.88 -25.08
C MET A 21 -18.79 -4.46 -25.62
N TYR A 22 -19.16 -3.53 -24.73
CA TYR A 22 -19.11 -2.10 -24.99
C TYR A 22 -18.01 -1.50 -24.13
N LYS A 23 -16.90 -1.09 -24.74
CA LYS A 23 -15.79 -0.45 -24.05
C LYS A 23 -15.99 1.06 -24.08
N ILE A 24 -16.20 1.64 -22.90
CA ILE A 24 -16.13 3.10 -22.72
C ILE A 24 -14.67 3.41 -22.38
N GLU A 25 -14.04 4.30 -23.12
CA GLU A 25 -12.69 4.74 -22.81
C GLU A 25 -12.69 5.43 -21.45
N ASN A 26 -12.06 4.79 -20.46
CA ASN A 26 -11.80 5.43 -19.18
C ASN A 26 -10.78 6.53 -19.44
N SER A 27 -11.23 7.78 -19.38
CA SER A 27 -10.31 8.92 -19.43
C SER A 27 -9.48 8.93 -18.14
N ALA A 28 -8.34 8.23 -18.14
CA ALA A 28 -7.30 8.29 -17.11
C ALA A 28 -6.75 9.74 -16.90
N THR A 29 -7.24 10.69 -17.71
CA THR A 29 -6.99 12.14 -17.67
C THR A 29 -7.23 12.81 -16.32
N ASN A 30 -7.98 12.17 -15.42
CA ASN A 30 -8.37 12.74 -14.13
C ASN A 30 -7.38 12.43 -13.00
N ILE A 31 -6.39 11.55 -13.24
CA ILE A 31 -5.31 11.29 -12.30
C ILE A 31 -4.21 12.32 -12.54
N ARG A 32 -3.84 13.06 -11.49
CA ARG A 32 -2.74 14.03 -11.51
C ARG A 32 -1.39 13.35 -11.30
N SER A 33 -1.34 12.44 -10.34
CA SER A 33 -0.14 11.69 -9.98
C SER A 33 -0.54 10.38 -9.32
N LEU A 34 0.34 9.39 -9.45
CA LEU A 34 0.27 8.13 -8.73
C LEU A 34 1.51 8.01 -7.83
N SER A 35 1.27 7.83 -6.54
CA SER A 35 2.33 7.68 -5.53
C SER A 35 2.07 6.46 -4.66
N PHE A 36 3.12 5.96 -4.03
CA PHE A 36 3.05 4.82 -3.13
C PHE A 36 3.58 5.18 -1.75
N TYR A 37 3.07 4.52 -0.73
CA TYR A 37 3.63 4.57 0.62
C TYR A 37 3.86 3.15 1.17
N ARG A 38 4.81 2.99 2.08
CA ARG A 38 5.17 1.69 2.68
C ARG A 38 4.83 1.63 4.16
N SER A 39 5.01 2.72 4.89
CA SER A 39 4.79 2.78 6.35
C SER A 39 3.52 3.54 6.73
N GLU A 40 2.89 3.12 7.83
CA GLU A 40 1.69 3.78 8.37
C GLU A 40 2.02 5.18 8.92
N GLU A 41 3.22 5.34 9.48
CA GLU A 41 3.71 6.63 9.98
C GLU A 41 3.81 7.65 8.84
N VAL A 42 4.36 7.24 7.69
CA VAL A 42 4.46 8.10 6.50
C VAL A 42 3.07 8.48 5.99
N LEU A 43 2.10 7.56 6.01
CA LEU A 43 0.71 7.90 5.68
C LEU A 43 0.14 8.96 6.64
N GLU A 44 0.35 8.79 7.94
CA GLU A 44 -0.20 9.70 8.94
C GLU A 44 0.46 11.10 8.90
N GLU A 45 1.78 11.15 8.65
CA GLU A 45 2.50 12.39 8.37
C GLU A 45 1.96 13.07 7.10
N PHE A 46 1.76 12.29 6.03
CA PHE A 46 1.19 12.78 4.79
C PHE A 46 -0.20 13.37 5.01
N LEU A 47 -1.11 12.66 5.68
CA LEU A 47 -2.45 13.15 5.99
C LEU A 47 -2.41 14.45 6.81
N SER A 48 -1.48 14.55 7.76
CA SER A 48 -1.29 15.76 8.58
C SER A 48 -0.77 16.96 7.77
N SER A 49 -0.10 16.71 6.65
CA SER A 49 0.42 17.76 5.75
C SER A 49 -0.63 18.32 4.77
N ILE A 50 -1.80 17.66 4.64
CA ILE A 50 -2.84 18.09 3.72
C ILE A 50 -3.45 19.42 4.20
N LYS A 51 -3.41 20.43 3.32
CA LYS A 51 -3.98 21.75 3.59
C LYS A 51 -5.49 21.65 3.88
N LYS A 52 -5.99 22.48 4.79
CA LYS A 52 -7.37 22.43 5.32
C LYS A 52 -8.46 22.56 4.24
N GLU A 53 -8.17 23.29 3.16
CA GLU A 53 -9.08 23.45 2.02
C GLU A 53 -9.17 22.21 1.10
N ASN A 54 -8.24 21.27 1.24
CA ASN A 54 -8.19 20.04 0.45
C ASN A 54 -8.71 18.87 1.28
N LYS A 55 -9.55 18.06 0.64
CA LYS A 55 -10.12 16.84 1.22
C LYS A 55 -9.43 15.59 0.69
N ALA A 56 -9.51 14.53 1.49
CA ALA A 56 -9.03 13.21 1.11
C ALA A 56 -10.02 12.11 1.45
N ILE A 57 -10.10 11.11 0.57
CA ILE A 57 -10.78 9.84 0.84
C ILE A 57 -9.72 8.79 1.09
N VAL A 58 -9.85 8.02 2.16
CA VAL A 58 -8.93 6.95 2.55
C VAL A 58 -9.70 5.65 2.63
N PHE A 59 -9.46 4.78 1.65
CA PHE A 59 -9.96 3.41 1.62
C PHE A 59 -8.98 2.49 2.34
N THR A 60 -9.50 1.73 3.29
CA THR A 60 -8.72 0.82 4.12
C THR A 60 -9.29 -0.60 4.04
N LYS A 61 -8.42 -1.60 4.20
CA LYS A 61 -8.86 -3.00 4.22
C LYS A 61 -9.68 -3.39 5.44
N SER A 62 -9.59 -2.65 6.55
CA SER A 62 -10.25 -3.00 7.80
C SER A 62 -10.96 -1.81 8.43
N ALA A 63 -12.15 -2.06 8.97
CA ALA A 63 -12.93 -1.05 9.69
C ALA A 63 -12.19 -0.53 10.94
N THR A 64 -11.38 -1.37 11.57
CA THR A 64 -10.52 -0.99 12.69
C THR A 64 -9.58 0.15 12.31
N ARG A 65 -8.83 0.01 11.20
CA ARG A 65 -7.86 1.01 10.77
C ARG A 65 -8.53 2.33 10.39
N ALA A 66 -9.61 2.28 9.62
CA ALA A 66 -10.36 3.49 9.29
C ALA A 66 -10.92 4.20 10.54
N TYR A 67 -11.34 3.45 11.57
CA TYR A 67 -11.80 4.05 12.82
C TYR A 67 -10.64 4.66 13.64
N GLU A 68 -9.48 4.01 13.69
CA GLU A 68 -8.29 4.56 14.36
C GLU A 68 -7.85 5.88 13.73
N LEU A 69 -7.82 5.95 12.40
CA LEU A 69 -7.55 7.19 11.67
C LEU A 69 -8.62 8.26 11.97
N HIS A 70 -9.90 7.89 11.98
CA HIS A 70 -10.98 8.80 12.34
C HIS A 70 -10.83 9.38 13.76
N LYS A 71 -10.34 8.58 14.72
CA LYS A 71 -10.04 9.08 16.07
C LYS A 71 -8.86 10.04 16.10
N LYS A 72 -7.85 9.81 15.26
CA LYS A 72 -6.63 10.64 15.20
C LYS A 72 -6.89 11.98 14.49
N PHE A 73 -7.71 11.97 13.43
CA PHE A 73 -8.04 13.16 12.64
C PHE A 73 -9.49 13.57 12.90
N SER A 74 -9.70 14.54 13.79
CA SER A 74 -11.04 14.91 14.29
C SER A 74 -11.98 15.49 13.22
N ASP A 75 -11.44 16.19 12.23
CA ASP A 75 -12.20 16.70 11.08
C ASP A 75 -12.40 15.59 10.02
N SER A 76 -13.14 14.55 10.40
CA SER A 76 -13.36 13.40 9.54
C SER A 76 -14.68 12.68 9.75
N VAL A 77 -15.03 11.86 8.75
CA VAL A 77 -16.14 10.91 8.79
C VAL A 77 -15.61 9.50 8.67
N PHE A 78 -16.16 8.60 9.48
CA PHE A 78 -15.88 7.17 9.41
C PHE A 78 -17.09 6.42 8.83
N VAL A 79 -16.83 5.59 7.83
CA VAL A 79 -17.87 4.75 7.19
C VAL A 79 -17.37 3.32 7.02
N CYS A 80 -18.13 2.33 7.48
CA CYS A 80 -17.86 0.94 7.19
C CYS A 80 -19.15 0.17 6.90
N SER A 81 -19.01 -1.07 6.43
CA SER A 81 -20.13 -1.94 6.04
C SER A 81 -21.19 -2.02 7.12
N GLU A 82 -22.45 -1.75 6.75
CA GLU A 82 -23.60 -1.95 7.64
C GLU A 82 -23.92 -3.44 7.86
N THR A 83 -23.47 -4.33 6.96
CA THR A 83 -23.77 -5.77 7.00
C THR A 83 -22.62 -6.66 7.50
N GLY A 84 -21.38 -6.15 7.61
CA GLY A 84 -20.21 -6.95 8.07
C GLY A 84 -20.22 -7.33 9.56
N ASN A 85 -19.20 -8.02 10.10
CA ASN A 85 -19.13 -8.33 11.54
C ASN A 85 -18.27 -7.33 12.35
N SER A 86 -18.17 -6.09 11.86
CA SER A 86 -17.32 -5.08 12.50
C SER A 86 -17.94 -4.55 13.80
N ALA A 87 -17.20 -4.65 14.91
CA ALA A 87 -17.56 -4.02 16.18
C ALA A 87 -17.66 -2.48 16.09
N TYR A 88 -17.08 -1.89 15.04
CA TYR A 88 -17.00 -0.44 14.84
C TYR A 88 -18.22 0.17 14.15
N LYS A 89 -19.18 -0.63 13.68
CA LYS A 89 -20.41 -0.13 13.04
C LYS A 89 -21.16 0.90 13.88
N ARG A 90 -21.17 0.71 15.21
CA ARG A 90 -21.84 1.61 16.17
C ARG A 90 -21.29 3.05 16.14
N TYR A 91 -20.10 3.27 15.58
CA TYR A 91 -19.49 4.59 15.46
C TYR A 91 -19.78 5.26 14.11
N VAL A 92 -20.46 4.57 13.17
CA VAL A 92 -20.90 5.16 11.91
C VAL A 92 -22.08 6.07 12.19
N LYS A 93 -21.92 7.36 11.86
CA LYS A 93 -22.98 8.37 12.02
C LYS A 93 -23.90 8.32 10.80
N LYS A 94 -25.03 7.62 10.91
CA LYS A 94 -25.96 7.37 9.78
C LYS A 94 -26.40 8.66 9.09
N ASP A 95 -26.78 9.69 9.84
CA ASP A 95 -27.20 10.98 9.29
C ASP A 95 -26.13 11.63 8.39
N LYS A 96 -24.85 11.51 8.76
CA LYS A 96 -23.74 12.01 7.93
C LYS A 96 -23.54 11.18 6.68
N VAL A 97 -23.75 9.87 6.76
CA VAL A 97 -23.66 8.98 5.60
C VAL A 97 -24.80 9.27 4.62
N GLU A 98 -26.02 9.48 5.12
CA GLU A 98 -27.18 9.88 4.31
C GLU A 98 -26.98 11.25 3.66
N GLU A 99 -26.50 12.25 4.41
CA GLU A 99 -26.16 13.56 3.84
C GLU A 99 -25.11 13.43 2.73
N MET A 100 -24.09 12.59 2.94
CA MET A 100 -23.04 12.35 1.97
C MET A 100 -23.55 11.62 0.72
N LEU A 101 -24.45 10.67 0.88
CA LEU A 101 -25.12 9.97 -0.22
C LEU A 101 -25.96 10.93 -1.06
N ASN A 102 -26.75 11.79 -0.42
CA ASN A 102 -27.65 12.71 -1.10
C ASN A 102 -26.91 13.85 -1.80
N SER A 103 -25.84 14.35 -1.19
CA SER A 103 -25.06 15.47 -1.73
C SER A 103 -23.92 15.05 -2.67
N GLU A 104 -23.57 13.76 -2.71
CA GLU A 104 -22.37 13.25 -3.40
C GLU A 104 -21.07 13.95 -2.94
N MET A 105 -21.05 14.47 -1.71
CA MET A 105 -19.98 15.27 -1.09
C MET A 105 -19.92 14.98 0.42
N PHE A 106 -18.83 15.33 1.11
CA PHE A 106 -18.76 15.32 2.58
C PHE A 106 -18.18 16.64 3.08
N LYS A 107 -18.58 17.12 4.26
CA LYS A 107 -18.18 18.46 4.74
C LYS A 107 -16.76 18.48 5.29
N GLU A 108 -16.40 17.41 5.97
CA GLU A 108 -15.16 17.22 6.70
C GLU A 108 -13.94 17.17 5.78
N GLN A 109 -12.75 17.31 6.35
CA GLN A 109 -11.52 17.19 5.60
C GLN A 109 -11.24 15.75 5.13
N PHE A 110 -11.54 14.75 5.96
CA PHE A 110 -11.22 13.35 5.67
C PHE A 110 -12.44 12.43 5.67
N LEU A 111 -12.49 11.51 4.72
CA LEU A 111 -13.38 10.36 4.74
C LEU A 111 -12.55 9.10 4.92
N PHE A 112 -12.65 8.44 6.08
CA PHE A 112 -12.03 7.15 6.34
C PHE A 112 -13.05 6.03 6.15
N THR A 113 -12.78 5.13 5.21
CA THR A 113 -13.74 4.09 4.87
C THR A 113 -13.09 2.76 4.52
N THR A 114 -13.93 1.74 4.41
CA THR A 114 -13.56 0.44 3.82
C THR A 114 -14.05 0.39 2.38
N SER A 115 -13.62 -0.60 1.60
CA SER A 115 -14.14 -0.82 0.23
C SER A 115 -15.67 -1.00 0.17
N THR A 116 -16.37 -1.20 1.29
CA THR A 116 -17.84 -1.36 1.25
C THR A 116 -18.61 -0.11 0.84
N LEU A 117 -17.99 1.06 0.83
CA LEU A 117 -18.53 2.27 0.21
C LEU A 117 -18.57 2.18 -1.34
N ASP A 118 -17.95 1.15 -1.92
CA ASP A 118 -17.98 0.86 -3.36
C ASP A 118 -19.39 0.49 -3.87
N ASN A 119 -20.35 0.15 -3.01
CA ASN A 119 -21.68 -0.27 -3.47
C ASN A 119 -22.67 0.91 -3.60
N GLY A 120 -22.30 1.94 -4.38
CA GLY A 120 -23.28 2.89 -4.92
C GLY A 120 -22.96 4.38 -4.81
N ILE A 121 -21.90 4.78 -4.10
CA ILE A 121 -21.58 6.21 -3.92
C ILE A 121 -20.68 6.70 -5.08
N ASN A 122 -21.01 7.84 -5.68
CA ASN A 122 -20.09 8.61 -6.52
C ASN A 122 -19.86 9.97 -5.85
N PHE A 123 -18.63 10.46 -5.86
CA PHE A 123 -18.28 11.77 -5.33
C PHE A 123 -18.13 12.79 -6.46
N LYS A 124 -18.77 13.95 -6.29
CA LYS A 124 -18.70 15.09 -7.19
C LYS A 124 -18.22 16.34 -6.43
N ASP A 125 -17.06 16.25 -5.80
CA ASP A 125 -16.48 17.34 -4.99
C ASP A 125 -15.09 17.77 -5.50
N LYS A 126 -14.95 19.02 -5.98
CA LYS A 126 -13.67 19.56 -6.46
C LYS A 126 -12.62 19.71 -5.35
N SER A 127 -13.03 19.77 -4.09
CA SER A 127 -12.10 19.89 -2.96
C SER A 127 -11.41 18.56 -2.63
N ILE A 128 -11.92 17.42 -3.12
CA ILE A 128 -11.24 16.12 -3.00
C ILE A 128 -10.02 16.13 -3.93
N LYS A 129 -8.83 16.31 -3.33
CA LYS A 129 -7.55 16.32 -4.06
C LYS A 129 -6.76 15.03 -3.91
N TYR A 130 -7.13 14.18 -2.96
CA TYR A 130 -6.39 12.96 -2.64
C TYR A 130 -7.34 11.76 -2.47
N ILE A 131 -6.96 10.64 -3.08
CA ILE A 131 -7.54 9.33 -2.80
C ILE A 131 -6.40 8.43 -2.36
N ILE A 132 -6.52 7.88 -1.17
CA ILE A 132 -5.56 6.97 -0.57
C ILE A 132 -6.19 5.57 -0.51
N CYS A 133 -5.48 4.55 -0.98
CA CYS A 133 -5.95 3.16 -1.00
C CYS A 133 -4.96 2.22 -0.28
N ASP A 134 -5.37 1.68 0.87
CA ASP A 134 -4.85 0.45 1.49
C ASP A 134 -5.80 -0.71 1.16
N ILE A 135 -5.88 -1.04 -0.14
CA ILE A 135 -6.68 -2.13 -0.67
C ILE A 135 -5.79 -3.02 -1.52
N GLU A 136 -5.80 -4.31 -1.19
CA GLU A 136 -4.91 -5.29 -1.80
C GLU A 136 -5.43 -5.86 -3.12
N ASP A 137 -6.76 -5.94 -3.27
CA ASP A 137 -7.41 -6.36 -4.50
C ASP A 137 -7.43 -5.19 -5.48
N ILE A 138 -6.79 -5.38 -6.63
CA ILE A 138 -6.59 -4.31 -7.61
C ILE A 138 -7.88 -3.89 -8.29
N ASP A 139 -8.81 -4.83 -8.49
CA ASP A 139 -10.09 -4.52 -9.10
C ASP A 139 -10.90 -3.62 -8.16
N ILE A 140 -10.94 -3.97 -6.88
CA ILE A 140 -11.55 -3.13 -5.83
C ILE A 140 -10.84 -1.78 -5.74
N LEU A 141 -9.51 -1.75 -5.73
CA LEU A 141 -8.74 -0.51 -5.68
C LEU A 141 -9.08 0.44 -6.85
N ILE A 142 -9.15 -0.07 -8.08
CA ILE A 142 -9.50 0.71 -9.27
C ILE A 142 -10.93 1.23 -9.15
N GLN A 143 -11.84 0.41 -8.63
CA GLN A 143 -13.21 0.83 -8.38
C GLN A 143 -13.28 1.96 -7.35
N CYS A 144 -12.53 1.86 -6.24
CA CYS A 144 -12.42 2.92 -5.23
C CYS A 144 -11.94 4.24 -5.86
N ILE A 145 -10.90 4.19 -6.69
CA ILE A 145 -10.39 5.37 -7.42
C ILE A 145 -11.49 5.96 -8.32
N GLY A 146 -12.22 5.09 -9.02
CA GLY A 146 -13.31 5.48 -9.92
C GLY A 146 -14.53 6.10 -9.23
N ARG A 147 -14.62 6.07 -7.89
CA ARG A 147 -15.73 6.69 -7.14
C ARG A 147 -15.69 8.21 -7.21
N LYS A 148 -14.52 8.82 -7.39
CA LYS A 148 -14.44 10.26 -7.64
C LYS A 148 -14.68 10.55 -9.11
N ARG A 149 -15.79 11.20 -9.43
CA ARG A 149 -16.10 11.66 -10.79
C ARG A 149 -15.52 13.04 -10.99
N SER A 150 -14.76 13.20 -12.07
CA SER A 150 -14.22 14.51 -12.46
C SER A 150 -15.34 15.38 -13.01
N LEU A 151 -15.37 16.64 -12.58
CA LEU A 151 -16.35 17.63 -13.03
C LEU A 151 -15.89 18.40 -14.26
N ASN A 152 -14.58 18.50 -14.50
CA ASN A 152 -13.98 19.15 -15.67
C ASN A 152 -12.49 18.77 -15.82
N GLY A 153 -11.85 19.17 -16.92
CA GLY A 153 -10.45 18.81 -17.20
C GLY A 153 -9.40 19.30 -16.18
N HIS A 154 -9.75 20.24 -15.30
CA HIS A 154 -8.88 20.72 -14.22
C HIS A 154 -9.12 20.02 -12.88
N ASP A 155 -10.21 19.27 -12.75
CA ASP A 155 -10.58 18.51 -11.57
C ASP A 155 -9.82 17.18 -11.54
N LYS A 156 -8.52 17.28 -11.20
CA LYS A 156 -7.61 16.14 -11.09
C LYS A 156 -7.33 15.77 -9.63
N VAL A 157 -7.06 14.49 -9.42
CA VAL A 157 -6.85 13.87 -8.10
C VAL A 157 -5.49 13.20 -8.03
N ASN A 158 -4.82 13.30 -6.89
CA ASN A 158 -3.59 12.55 -6.60
C ASN A 158 -3.97 11.21 -5.96
N ILE A 159 -3.47 10.12 -6.53
CA ILE A 159 -3.73 8.76 -6.04
C ILE A 159 -2.53 8.27 -5.26
N ILE A 160 -2.76 7.77 -4.05
CA ILE A 160 -1.72 7.27 -3.16
C ILE A 160 -2.07 5.85 -2.74
N VAL A 161 -1.18 4.91 -2.98
CA VAL A 161 -1.48 3.48 -2.78
C VAL A 161 -0.48 2.84 -1.83
N LYS A 162 -0.95 1.98 -0.94
CA LYS A 162 -0.04 1.19 -0.12
C LYS A 162 0.75 0.23 -1.01
N SER A 163 2.06 0.33 -0.98
CA SER A 163 2.95 -0.56 -1.71
C SER A 163 2.85 -1.97 -1.15
N ILE A 164 2.92 -2.97 -2.03
CA ILE A 164 2.99 -4.39 -1.67
C ILE A 164 4.32 -4.92 -2.18
N THR A 165 5.08 -5.56 -1.29
CA THR A 165 6.39 -6.11 -1.66
C THR A 165 6.27 -7.42 -2.45
N ASN A 166 7.25 -7.74 -3.29
CA ASN A 166 7.29 -9.03 -4.00
C ASN A 166 7.23 -10.23 -3.03
N LYS A 167 7.78 -10.09 -1.81
CA LYS A 167 7.68 -11.12 -0.77
C LYS A 167 6.23 -11.35 -0.32
N GLU A 168 5.46 -10.27 -0.15
CA GLU A 168 4.04 -10.38 0.19
C GLU A 168 3.22 -10.96 -0.95
N ILE A 169 3.48 -10.55 -2.19
CA ILE A 169 2.85 -11.11 -3.40
C ILE A 169 3.12 -12.61 -3.49
N TYR A 170 4.39 -13.04 -3.31
CA TYR A 170 4.76 -14.45 -3.31
C TYR A 170 4.01 -15.24 -2.23
N ARG A 171 3.90 -14.69 -1.01
CA ARG A 171 3.12 -15.33 0.06
C ARG A 171 1.65 -15.48 -0.32
N LYS A 172 1.03 -14.47 -0.94
CA LYS A 172 -0.36 -14.55 -1.39
C LYS A 172 -0.54 -15.58 -2.50
N LYS A 173 0.38 -15.63 -3.46
CA LYS A 173 0.40 -16.64 -4.51
C LYS A 173 0.44 -18.04 -3.89
N LYS A 174 1.36 -18.28 -2.96
CA LYS A 174 1.49 -19.58 -2.28
C LYS A 174 0.20 -20.00 -1.57
N LEU A 175 -0.42 -19.08 -0.82
CA LEU A 175 -1.71 -19.35 -0.16
C LEU A 175 -2.82 -19.65 -1.17
N ALA A 176 -2.83 -18.97 -2.31
CA ALA A 176 -3.80 -19.23 -3.38
C ALA A 176 -3.57 -20.59 -4.05
N GLU A 177 -2.32 -21.01 -4.24
CA GLU A 177 -1.95 -22.33 -4.76
C GLU A 177 -2.35 -23.46 -3.80
N GLU A 178 -2.02 -23.31 -2.51
CA GLU A 178 -2.44 -24.23 -1.44
C GLU A 178 -3.97 -24.33 -1.36
N LEU A 179 -4.67 -23.22 -1.57
CA LEU A 179 -6.12 -23.15 -1.55
C LEU A 179 -6.78 -23.94 -2.69
N ILE A 180 -6.21 -23.93 -3.90
CA ILE A 180 -6.81 -24.61 -5.07
C ILE A 180 -6.40 -26.07 -5.20
N GLU A 181 -5.33 -26.51 -4.53
CA GLU A 181 -4.82 -27.88 -4.62
C GLU A 181 -5.91 -28.96 -4.40
N PRO A 182 -6.77 -28.86 -3.37
CA PRO A 182 -7.82 -29.87 -3.16
C PRO A 182 -8.87 -29.87 -4.28
N ALA A 183 -9.19 -28.70 -4.83
CA ALA A 183 -10.15 -28.57 -5.92
C ALA A 183 -9.60 -29.17 -7.23
N LEU A 184 -8.33 -28.90 -7.55
CA LEU A 184 -7.67 -29.53 -8.70
C LEU A 184 -7.54 -31.04 -8.53
N TYR A 185 -7.26 -31.51 -7.32
CA TYR A 185 -7.23 -32.94 -7.02
C TYR A 185 -8.59 -33.60 -7.25
N LEU A 186 -9.68 -32.99 -6.77
CA LEU A 186 -11.05 -33.47 -7.01
C LEU A 186 -11.45 -33.44 -8.49
N LYS A 187 -10.96 -32.49 -9.30
CA LYS A 187 -11.22 -32.51 -10.76
C LYS A 187 -10.55 -33.67 -11.49
N ASN A 188 -9.42 -34.13 -10.96
CA ASN A 188 -8.61 -35.18 -11.57
C ASN A 188 -8.86 -36.58 -10.97
N ASN A 189 -9.70 -36.69 -9.95
CA ASN A 189 -9.99 -37.92 -9.22
C ASN A 189 -11.48 -37.98 -8.84
N ASP A 190 -11.95 -39.09 -8.27
CA ASP A 190 -13.33 -39.18 -7.78
C ASP A 190 -13.49 -38.65 -6.33
N THR A 191 -14.75 -38.49 -5.90
CA THR A 191 -15.12 -38.06 -4.55
C THR A 191 -14.53 -38.98 -3.47
N ALA A 192 -14.44 -40.29 -3.71
CA ALA A 192 -13.93 -41.23 -2.72
C ALA A 192 -12.41 -41.03 -2.49
N MET A 193 -11.64 -40.84 -3.56
CA MET A 193 -10.22 -40.51 -3.48
C MET A 193 -9.98 -39.16 -2.81
N TYR A 194 -10.79 -38.14 -3.16
CA TYR A 194 -10.73 -36.84 -2.51
C TYR A 194 -10.95 -36.94 -1.00
N ILE A 195 -12.01 -37.64 -0.57
CA ILE A 195 -12.31 -37.84 0.85
C ILE A 195 -11.17 -38.58 1.54
N ARG A 196 -10.60 -39.63 0.93
CA ARG A 196 -9.45 -40.35 1.51
C ARG A 196 -8.25 -39.43 1.78
N LYS A 197 -7.94 -38.52 0.85
CA LYS A 197 -6.79 -37.60 0.96
C LYS A 197 -7.05 -36.41 1.88
N TYR A 198 -8.26 -35.84 1.85
CA TYR A 198 -8.58 -34.56 2.50
C TYR A 198 -9.63 -34.65 3.62
N SER A 199 -10.01 -35.86 4.08
CA SER A 199 -11.04 -36.11 5.12
C SER A 199 -10.89 -35.33 6.43
N LYS A 200 -9.70 -34.78 6.72
CA LYS A 200 -9.40 -34.03 7.95
C LYS A 200 -9.11 -32.53 7.73
N ASN A 201 -9.24 -32.02 6.50
CA ASN A 201 -8.97 -30.61 6.22
C ASN A 201 -10.21 -29.75 6.46
N ASP A 202 -10.41 -29.31 7.70
CA ASP A 202 -11.44 -28.32 8.06
C ASP A 202 -11.28 -27.01 7.27
N GLU A 203 -10.06 -26.65 6.87
CA GLU A 203 -9.76 -25.47 6.06
C GLU A 203 -10.35 -25.55 4.64
N ALA A 204 -10.40 -26.73 4.02
CA ALA A 204 -10.99 -26.91 2.68
C ALA A 204 -12.51 -26.68 2.70
N SER A 205 -13.17 -27.02 3.81
CA SER A 205 -14.60 -26.79 4.04
C SER A 205 -14.93 -25.32 4.28
N SER A 206 -14.01 -24.53 4.85
CA SER A 206 -14.24 -23.11 5.19
C SER A 206 -14.34 -22.19 3.97
N ASN A 207 -13.68 -22.54 2.86
CA ASN A 207 -13.49 -21.62 1.73
C ASN A 207 -14.45 -21.83 0.55
N ARG A 208 -15.49 -22.68 0.66
CA ARG A 208 -16.57 -22.84 -0.35
C ARG A 208 -16.09 -23.07 -1.81
N LEU A 209 -14.85 -23.49 -2.02
CA LEU A 209 -14.33 -23.89 -3.35
C LEU A 209 -14.86 -25.27 -3.74
N ILE A 210 -15.13 -26.10 -2.76
CA ILE A 210 -15.78 -27.40 -2.89
C ILE A 210 -17.03 -27.33 -2.02
N TYR A 211 -18.14 -27.85 -2.53
CA TYR A 211 -19.41 -27.91 -1.82
C TYR A 211 -20.08 -29.25 -2.05
N ASP A 212 -21.02 -29.59 -1.17
CA ASP A 212 -21.83 -30.80 -1.28
C ASP A 212 -23.03 -30.55 -2.18
N ARG A 213 -23.19 -31.40 -3.19
CA ARG A 213 -24.37 -31.44 -4.07
C ARG A 213 -25.12 -32.73 -3.79
N ASN A 214 -26.44 -32.64 -3.57
CA ASN A 214 -27.27 -33.82 -3.39
C ASN A 214 -27.41 -34.59 -4.72
N ILE A 215 -27.35 -35.91 -4.65
CA ILE A 215 -27.56 -36.80 -5.80
C ILE A 215 -29.03 -37.25 -5.81
N GLY A 216 -29.87 -36.54 -6.58
CA GLY A 216 -31.27 -36.92 -6.83
C GLY A 216 -32.19 -36.79 -5.60
N ASP A 217 -33.03 -37.80 -5.37
CA ASP A 217 -33.94 -37.88 -4.20
C ASP A 217 -33.33 -38.67 -3.02
N SER A 218 -32.03 -38.98 -3.09
CA SER A 218 -31.32 -39.76 -2.07
C SER A 218 -30.74 -38.87 -0.96
N LEU A 219 -30.36 -39.49 0.17
CA LEU A 219 -29.59 -38.82 1.23
C LEU A 219 -28.08 -38.77 0.92
N GLU A 220 -27.66 -39.10 -0.30
CA GLU A 220 -26.26 -39.09 -0.72
C GLU A 220 -25.82 -37.72 -1.26
N TYR A 221 -24.56 -37.37 -1.00
CA TYR A 221 -23.95 -36.13 -1.45
C TYR A 221 -22.65 -36.43 -2.19
N GLU A 222 -22.38 -35.69 -3.26
CA GLU A 222 -21.08 -35.64 -3.93
C GLU A 222 -20.38 -34.31 -3.69
N LYS A 223 -19.05 -34.35 -3.72
CA LYS A 223 -18.22 -33.15 -3.65
C LYS A 223 -18.13 -32.55 -5.05
N VAL A 224 -18.47 -31.27 -5.19
CA VAL A 224 -18.44 -30.54 -6.45
C VAL A 224 -17.58 -29.29 -6.32
N VAL A 225 -16.79 -29.02 -7.35
CA VAL A 225 -15.96 -27.81 -7.42
C VAL A 225 -16.79 -26.62 -7.89
N ASN A 226 -16.66 -25.50 -7.18
CA ASN A 226 -17.15 -24.21 -7.65
C ASN A 226 -16.20 -23.66 -8.74
N GLU A 227 -16.54 -23.95 -9.99
CA GLU A 227 -15.72 -23.61 -11.17
C GLU A 227 -15.44 -22.11 -11.30
N ILE A 228 -16.42 -21.25 -11.00
CA ILE A 228 -16.26 -19.78 -11.08
C ILE A 228 -15.24 -19.32 -10.04
N LYS A 229 -15.37 -19.81 -8.80
CA LYS A 229 -14.44 -19.43 -7.72
C LYS A 229 -13.04 -20.00 -7.97
N LEU A 230 -12.92 -21.24 -8.44
CA LEU A 230 -11.65 -21.83 -8.84
C LEU A 230 -10.98 -21.00 -9.94
N TYR A 231 -11.75 -20.59 -10.95
CA TYR A 231 -11.24 -19.75 -12.03
C TYR A 231 -10.74 -18.40 -11.52
N LYS A 232 -11.47 -17.72 -10.62
CA LYS A 232 -11.02 -16.45 -10.04
C LYS A 232 -9.67 -16.60 -9.32
N VAL A 233 -9.50 -17.66 -8.52
CA VAL A 233 -8.23 -17.87 -7.79
C VAL A 233 -7.08 -18.16 -8.77
N LEU A 234 -7.32 -18.96 -9.82
CA LEU A 234 -6.34 -19.18 -10.89
C LEU A 234 -5.96 -17.89 -11.63
N TYR A 235 -6.94 -17.03 -11.89
CA TYR A 235 -6.72 -15.71 -12.49
C TYR A 235 -5.87 -14.81 -11.58
N ASP A 236 -6.12 -14.83 -10.27
CA ASP A 236 -5.33 -14.07 -9.30
C ASP A 236 -3.87 -14.58 -9.24
N ILE A 237 -3.65 -15.90 -9.28
CA ILE A 237 -2.31 -16.49 -9.39
C ILE A 237 -1.58 -16.00 -10.64
N LYS A 238 -2.25 -16.00 -11.79
CA LYS A 238 -1.70 -15.48 -13.06
C LYS A 238 -1.29 -14.00 -12.95
N ILE A 239 -2.08 -13.18 -12.24
CA ILE A 239 -1.73 -11.78 -11.97
C ILE A 239 -0.51 -11.69 -11.06
N TYR A 240 -0.45 -12.48 -9.98
CA TYR A 240 0.71 -12.50 -9.09
C TYR A 240 1.98 -12.92 -9.82
N ASP A 241 1.92 -13.91 -10.72
CA ASP A 241 3.06 -14.30 -11.55
C ASP A 241 3.56 -13.15 -12.44
N LYS A 242 2.64 -12.40 -13.06
CA LYS A 242 2.99 -11.21 -13.84
C LYS A 242 3.65 -10.13 -12.97
N MET A 243 3.22 -9.95 -11.73
CA MET A 243 3.87 -8.98 -10.82
C MET A 243 5.23 -9.46 -10.32
N LEU A 244 5.43 -10.77 -10.18
CA LEU A 244 6.68 -11.33 -9.68
C LEU A 244 7.77 -11.41 -10.75
N SER A 245 7.44 -11.22 -12.04
CA SER A 245 8.43 -11.23 -13.13
C SER A 245 9.34 -9.99 -13.15
N GLU A 246 9.02 -8.96 -12.36
CA GLU A 246 9.76 -7.70 -12.33
C GLU A 246 10.06 -7.25 -10.90
N GLU A 247 11.13 -6.48 -10.73
CA GLU A 247 11.34 -5.73 -9.50
C GLU A 247 10.24 -4.67 -9.35
N ASN A 248 9.71 -4.49 -8.14
CA ASN A 248 8.60 -3.59 -7.86
C ASN A 248 7.32 -3.88 -8.66
N GLY A 249 7.09 -5.12 -9.10
CA GLY A 249 6.07 -5.40 -10.10
C GLY A 249 4.62 -5.10 -9.71
N PHE A 250 4.27 -4.97 -8.42
CA PHE A 250 2.97 -4.40 -8.03
C PHE A 250 2.82 -2.93 -8.47
N MET A 251 3.86 -2.12 -8.26
CA MET A 251 3.85 -0.70 -8.63
C MET A 251 3.82 -0.55 -10.16
N ASN A 252 4.62 -1.33 -10.88
CA ASN A 252 4.64 -1.34 -12.35
C ASN A 252 3.29 -1.80 -12.91
N TYR A 253 2.72 -2.88 -12.38
CA TYR A 253 1.42 -3.37 -12.80
C TYR A 253 0.32 -2.32 -12.63
N LEU A 254 0.30 -1.62 -11.48
CA LEU A 254 -0.71 -0.59 -11.22
C LEU A 254 -0.47 0.66 -12.08
N GLN A 255 0.78 1.04 -12.31
CA GLN A 255 1.16 2.12 -13.21
C GLN A 255 0.61 1.89 -14.62
N ASP A 256 0.84 0.70 -15.18
CA ASP A 256 0.34 0.30 -16.50
C ASP A 256 -1.19 0.28 -16.52
N LYS A 257 -1.80 -0.33 -15.50
CA LYS A 257 -3.25 -0.48 -15.40
C LYS A 257 -3.97 0.87 -15.32
N LEU A 258 -3.38 1.85 -14.66
CA LEU A 258 -3.87 3.23 -14.56
C LEU A 258 -3.34 4.16 -15.66
N GLN A 259 -2.55 3.64 -16.60
CA GLN A 259 -1.95 4.37 -17.73
C GLN A 259 -1.19 5.63 -17.28
N GLN A 260 -0.36 5.49 -16.24
CA GLN A 260 0.43 6.60 -15.69
C GLN A 260 1.87 6.57 -16.20
N PHE A 261 2.42 7.73 -16.55
CA PHE A 261 3.78 7.85 -17.07
C PHE A 261 4.87 7.72 -16.01
N SER A 262 4.56 8.08 -14.76
CA SER A 262 5.53 8.08 -13.67
C SER A 262 4.85 7.82 -12.33
N VAL A 263 5.58 7.18 -11.43
CA VAL A 263 5.16 6.96 -10.05
C VAL A 263 6.22 7.46 -9.07
N SER A 264 5.83 7.80 -7.85
CA SER A 264 6.75 8.20 -6.78
C SER A 264 6.49 7.39 -5.50
N VAL A 265 7.48 7.33 -4.60
CA VAL A 265 7.33 6.69 -3.28
C VAL A 265 7.51 7.74 -2.20
N ILE A 266 6.45 7.98 -1.41
CA ILE A 266 6.39 9.05 -0.42
C ILE A 266 7.45 8.82 0.68
N ASP A 267 7.64 7.58 1.12
CA ASP A 267 8.61 7.22 2.15
C ASP A 267 10.04 7.63 1.78
N ASP A 268 10.38 7.53 0.50
CA ASP A 268 11.73 7.87 0.04
C ASP A 268 11.94 9.39 0.12
N HIS A 269 10.90 10.19 -0.16
CA HIS A 269 10.92 11.63 0.07
C HIS A 269 10.97 11.99 1.56
N CYS A 270 10.14 11.39 2.42
CA CYS A 270 10.15 11.67 3.86
C CYS A 270 11.47 11.30 4.51
N LYS A 271 12.07 10.15 4.15
CA LYS A 271 13.40 9.75 4.63
C LYS A 271 14.48 10.75 4.22
N ILE A 272 14.43 11.20 2.97
CA ILE A 272 15.37 12.20 2.46
C ILE A 272 15.20 13.51 3.24
N THR A 273 13.98 14.05 3.36
CA THR A 273 13.72 15.30 4.10
C THR A 273 14.13 15.19 5.58
N GLY A 274 13.74 14.13 6.27
CA GLY A 274 14.15 13.91 7.66
C GLY A 274 15.66 13.74 7.82
N LEU A 275 16.34 13.17 6.81
CA LEU A 275 17.80 13.12 6.77
C LEU A 275 18.39 14.52 6.57
N TYR A 276 17.83 15.37 5.71
CA TYR A 276 18.25 16.78 5.57
C TYR A 276 18.12 17.53 6.90
N ASP A 277 16.98 17.43 7.59
CA ASP A 277 16.75 18.09 8.88
C ASP A 277 17.77 17.61 9.93
N TYR A 278 18.01 16.30 10.00
CA TYR A 278 19.01 15.74 10.89
C TYR A 278 20.44 16.21 10.54
N LEU A 279 20.81 16.14 9.26
CA LEU A 279 22.12 16.57 8.79
C LEU A 279 22.35 18.06 9.06
N ASP A 280 21.35 18.92 8.82
CA ASP A 280 21.39 20.35 9.11
C ASP A 280 21.63 20.64 10.58
N ASN A 281 20.98 19.89 11.48
CA ASN A 281 21.19 20.04 12.92
C ASN A 281 22.61 19.70 13.37
N ILE A 282 23.28 18.75 12.70
CA ILE A 282 24.64 18.31 13.07
C ILE A 282 25.75 19.02 12.29
N VAL A 283 25.44 19.94 11.38
CA VAL A 283 26.45 20.73 10.65
C VAL A 283 27.35 21.45 11.64
N GLY A 284 28.66 21.34 11.45
CA GLY A 284 29.67 22.00 12.30
C GLY A 284 29.88 21.34 13.68
N GLN A 285 29.07 20.35 14.06
CA GLN A 285 29.27 19.63 15.32
C GLN A 285 30.43 18.63 15.22
N ARG A 286 31.09 18.36 16.35
CA ARG A 286 32.13 17.32 16.46
C ARG A 286 31.47 15.98 16.78
N LEU A 287 31.43 15.08 15.80
CA LEU A 287 30.82 13.76 15.95
C LEU A 287 31.88 12.76 16.43
N TYR A 288 31.78 12.33 17.69
CA TYR A 288 32.62 11.27 18.25
C TYR A 288 32.00 9.90 17.99
N LYS A 289 32.56 8.84 18.59
CA LYS A 289 32.28 7.45 18.22
C LYS A 289 30.80 7.04 18.30
N GLU A 290 30.02 7.60 19.21
CA GLU A 290 28.59 7.26 19.34
C GLU A 290 27.74 8.06 18.35
N GLU A 291 28.04 9.35 18.19
CA GLU A 291 27.40 10.25 17.24
C GLU A 291 27.69 9.81 15.78
N GLN A 292 28.88 9.27 15.52
CA GLN A 292 29.25 8.64 14.25
C GLN A 292 28.38 7.41 13.96
N LYS A 293 28.14 6.55 14.95
CA LYS A 293 27.25 5.38 14.79
C LYS A 293 25.82 5.82 14.52
N GLU A 294 25.35 6.85 15.21
CA GLU A 294 24.02 7.41 14.99
C GLU A 294 23.86 7.92 13.56
N LEU A 295 24.82 8.73 13.07
CA LEU A 295 24.84 9.22 11.70
C LEU A 295 24.85 8.07 10.67
N ILE A 296 25.71 7.06 10.87
CA ILE A 296 25.77 5.87 10.00
C ILE A 296 24.41 5.14 10.00
N SER A 297 23.78 5.01 11.17
CA SER A 297 22.47 4.37 11.29
C SER A 297 21.36 5.18 10.61
N LYS A 298 21.41 6.52 10.68
CA LYS A 298 20.44 7.42 10.05
C LYS A 298 20.56 7.41 8.52
N ILE A 299 21.78 7.38 7.99
CA ILE A 299 22.00 7.28 6.53
C ILE A 299 21.63 5.87 6.03
N GLY A 300 21.96 4.82 6.81
CA GLY A 300 21.55 3.46 6.52
C GLY A 300 22.16 2.85 5.24
N LEU A 301 23.28 3.40 4.74
CA LEU A 301 23.93 2.96 3.50
C LEU A 301 24.44 1.51 3.61
N ARG A 302 24.12 0.67 2.62
CA ARG A 302 24.54 -0.73 2.55
C ARG A 302 25.20 -1.07 1.21
N ASP A 303 26.09 -2.05 1.21
CA ASP A 303 26.63 -2.63 -0.03
C ASP A 303 25.73 -3.73 -0.61
N ASN A 304 26.13 -4.29 -1.74
CA ASN A 304 25.42 -5.37 -2.44
C ASN A 304 25.29 -6.66 -1.61
N TYR A 305 26.10 -6.81 -0.55
CA TYR A 305 26.03 -7.93 0.40
C TYR A 305 25.23 -7.57 1.66
N ASN A 306 24.47 -6.47 1.61
CA ASN A 306 23.62 -5.97 2.69
C ASN A 306 24.39 -5.54 3.95
N ARG A 307 25.69 -5.23 3.86
CA ARG A 307 26.54 -4.79 4.99
C ARG A 307 26.52 -3.27 5.11
N ILE A 308 26.34 -2.77 6.34
CA ILE A 308 26.33 -1.33 6.63
C ILE A 308 27.70 -0.72 6.33
N GLN A 309 27.71 0.31 5.49
CA GLN A 309 28.89 1.08 5.13
C GLN A 309 29.21 2.10 6.22
N LYS A 310 30.46 2.12 6.66
CA LYS A 310 30.90 2.92 7.82
C LYS A 310 31.98 3.96 7.47
N SER A 311 32.48 3.96 6.23
CA SER A 311 33.57 4.86 5.84
C SER A 311 33.04 6.23 5.41
N CYS A 312 33.75 7.30 5.75
CA CYS A 312 33.39 8.65 5.29
C CYS A 312 33.37 8.75 3.77
N ASP A 313 34.24 8.03 3.06
CA ASP A 313 34.27 8.04 1.59
C ASP A 313 33.01 7.43 0.98
N SER A 314 32.51 6.33 1.55
CA SER A 314 31.24 5.72 1.13
C SER A 314 30.07 6.67 1.39
N LEU A 315 30.02 7.31 2.56
CA LEU A 315 28.96 8.25 2.93
C LEU A 315 29.01 9.53 2.07
N ASN A 316 30.21 10.07 1.80
CA ASN A 316 30.40 11.21 0.90
C ASN A 316 30.00 10.88 -0.55
N SER A 317 30.25 9.65 -0.99
CA SER A 317 29.79 9.20 -2.31
C SER A 317 28.27 9.09 -2.36
N TYR A 318 27.63 8.63 -1.28
CA TYR A 318 26.18 8.68 -1.14
C TYR A 318 25.62 10.11 -1.22
N PHE A 319 26.21 11.09 -0.51
CA PHE A 319 25.77 12.49 -0.60
C PHE A 319 25.89 13.04 -2.02
N ARG A 320 27.01 12.79 -2.70
CA ARG A 320 27.22 13.23 -4.09
C ARG A 320 26.21 12.61 -5.06
N ASN A 321 26.00 11.30 -4.98
CA ASN A 321 25.07 10.59 -5.86
C ASN A 321 23.61 11.05 -5.68
N ASN A 322 23.24 11.45 -4.45
CA ASN A 322 21.92 11.98 -4.14
C ASN A 322 21.84 13.51 -4.26
N LYS A 323 22.87 14.18 -4.79
CA LYS A 323 22.95 15.65 -4.93
C LYS A 323 22.69 16.40 -3.62
N MET A 324 23.11 15.81 -2.50
CA MET A 324 23.00 16.43 -1.18
C MET A 324 24.20 17.36 -0.95
N PRO A 325 24.00 18.58 -0.43
CA PRO A 325 25.05 19.59 -0.27
C PRO A 325 25.88 19.36 1.00
N TYR A 326 26.22 18.11 1.32
CA TYR A 326 26.95 17.77 2.54
C TYR A 326 28.27 17.05 2.25
N HIS A 327 29.25 17.27 3.13
CA HIS A 327 30.54 16.62 3.07
C HIS A 327 31.08 16.32 4.48
N LEU A 328 31.38 15.05 4.73
CA LEU A 328 32.05 14.58 5.94
C LEU A 328 33.56 14.72 5.80
N ARG A 329 34.17 15.34 6.82
CA ARG A 329 35.62 15.35 7.02
C ARG A 329 35.96 14.40 8.16
N ASP A 330 36.80 13.42 7.88
CA ASP A 330 37.32 12.47 8.85
C ASP A 330 38.71 12.87 9.35
N LYS A 331 39.32 12.03 10.20
CA LYS A 331 40.69 12.18 10.73
C LYS A 331 40.99 13.44 11.55
N ASN A 332 39.97 14.20 11.95
CA ASN A 332 40.15 15.27 12.91
C ASN A 332 40.45 14.69 14.30
N ARG A 333 41.33 15.34 15.07
CA ARG A 333 41.61 15.00 16.48
C ARG A 333 41.30 16.18 17.38
N ASP A 334 40.73 15.90 18.55
CA ASP A 334 40.44 16.95 19.53
C ASP A 334 41.70 17.35 20.31
N GLY A 335 42.26 18.50 19.99
CA GLY A 335 43.42 19.07 20.69
C GLY A 335 43.09 19.80 21.99
N ASN A 336 41.81 19.96 22.34
CA ASN A 336 41.39 20.76 23.49
C ASN A 336 41.68 19.99 24.79
N ARG A 337 42.62 20.47 25.60
CA ARG A 337 42.97 19.85 26.89
C ARG A 337 41.92 20.10 27.98
N LYS A 338 41.18 21.21 27.88
CA LYS A 338 40.15 21.63 28.84
C LYS A 338 38.85 21.97 28.11
N LEU A 339 37.72 21.80 28.81
CA LEU A 339 36.41 22.28 28.39
C LEU A 339 36.30 23.79 28.64
N VAL A 340 35.19 24.40 28.19
CA VAL A 340 34.93 25.85 28.32
C VAL A 340 34.88 26.29 29.79
N ASP A 341 34.46 25.40 30.70
CA ASP A 341 34.41 25.59 32.15
C ASP A 341 35.77 25.38 32.85
N GLY A 342 36.84 25.07 32.10
CA GLY A 342 38.18 24.84 32.62
C GLY A 342 38.44 23.42 33.14
N SER A 343 37.44 22.53 33.14
CA SER A 343 37.59 21.12 33.53
C SER A 343 38.34 20.29 32.47
N PRO A 344 38.96 19.14 32.83
CA PRO A 344 39.65 18.29 31.86
C PRO A 344 38.72 17.75 30.77
N ASN A 345 39.13 17.83 29.50
CA ASN A 345 38.31 17.33 28.39
C ASN A 345 38.35 15.79 28.29
N PRO A 346 37.24 15.06 28.54
CA PRO A 346 37.20 13.60 28.41
C PRO A 346 37.29 13.11 26.96
N LYS A 347 37.24 14.02 25.98
CA LYS A 347 37.39 13.75 24.54
C LYS A 347 38.77 14.17 23.99
N PHE A 348 39.70 14.62 24.84
CA PHE A 348 41.06 14.98 24.42
C PHE A 348 41.74 13.85 23.63
N ASN A 349 42.37 14.21 22.52
CA ASN A 349 43.05 13.33 21.56
C ASN A 349 42.17 12.25 20.91
N LYS A 350 40.84 12.30 21.09
CA LYS A 350 39.92 11.42 20.37
C LYS A 350 39.69 11.92 18.95
N THR A 351 39.47 10.98 18.03
CA THR A 351 39.10 11.30 16.65
C THR A 351 37.62 11.66 16.56
N TYR A 352 37.30 12.59 15.68
CA TYR A 352 35.92 12.99 15.40
C TYR A 352 35.71 13.27 13.91
N TRP A 353 34.46 13.23 13.48
CA TRP A 353 34.04 13.69 12.16
C TRP A 353 33.40 15.06 12.28
N THR A 354 33.46 15.84 11.21
CA THR A 354 32.68 17.07 11.07
C THR A 354 31.92 17.03 9.76
N LEU A 355 30.64 17.40 9.83
CA LEU A 355 29.80 17.58 8.65
C LEU A 355 29.86 19.05 8.23
N ALA A 356 30.21 19.30 6.98
CA ALA A 356 30.12 20.61 6.35
C ALA A 356 28.93 20.62 5.38
N LYS A 357 28.21 21.75 5.33
CA LYS A 357 27.17 22.01 4.32
C LYS A 357 27.72 23.01 3.31
N HIS A 358 27.62 22.69 2.03
CA HIS A 358 27.93 23.61 0.96
C HIS A 358 26.72 24.51 0.73
N ILE A 359 26.91 25.83 0.75
CA ILE A 359 25.89 26.78 0.31
C ILE A 359 26.04 26.84 -1.21
N CYS A 360 25.03 26.38 -1.94
CA CYS A 360 24.92 26.57 -3.39
C CYS A 360 24.19 27.87 -3.70
#